data_AF-A0A1L3FFU4-F1
#
_entry.id   AF-A0A1L3FFU4-F1
#
_cell.length_a   1.000
_cell.length_b   1.000
_cell.length_c   1.000
_cell.angle_alpha   90.00
_cell.angle_beta   90.00
_cell.angle_gamma   90.00
#
_symmetry.space_group_name_H-M   'P 1'
#
loop_
_entity.id
_entity.type
_entity.pdbx_description
1 polymer ?
#
loop_
_entity_poly.entity_id
_entity_poly.type
_entity_poly.pdbx_seq_one_letter_code
_entity_poly.pdbx_strand_id
1 'polypeptide(L)'
;MLSVKANLIIALALGALISSVLLAIEPLTDFAFLSLEWPGISAAYLFWGAVGGSSFAGIAISWLVNALTYALGAFAILSVLSALRLLARPKT
;
A
#
# COMPACT_ATOMS: atom_id res chain seq x y z
N MET A 1 -14.23 19.63 1.51
CA MET A 1 -13.16 18.81 2.11
C MET A 1 -13.59 17.36 1.95
N LEU A 2 -12.73 16.48 1.43
CA LEU A 2 -13.02 15.05 1.51
C LEU A 2 -13.04 14.68 2.99
N SER A 3 -14.03 13.90 3.40
CA SER A 3 -14.10 13.41 4.78
C SER A 3 -12.92 12.48 5.04
N VAL A 4 -12.56 12.27 6.31
CA VAL A 4 -11.53 11.29 6.70
C VAL A 4 -11.82 9.92 6.08
N LYS A 5 -13.10 9.53 6.04
CA LYS A 5 -13.57 8.31 5.37
C LYS A 5 -13.21 8.29 3.88
N ALA A 6 -13.43 9.39 3.17
CA ALA A 6 -13.13 9.45 1.75
C ALA A 6 -11.61 9.43 1.48
N ASN A 7 -10.80 10.11 2.29
CA ASN A 7 -9.34 10.02 2.22
C ASN A 7 -8.84 8.59 2.47
N LEU A 8 -9.44 7.88 3.43
CA LEU A 8 -9.11 6.49 3.72
C LEU A 8 -9.43 5.57 2.53
N ILE A 9 -10.62 5.71 1.92
CA ILE A 9 -11.01 4.92 0.75
C ILE A 9 -10.04 5.17 -0.42
N ILE A 10 -9.73 6.44 -0.70
CA ILE A 10 -8.78 6.80 -1.76
C ILE A 10 -7.41 6.19 -1.48
N ALA A 11 -6.92 6.29 -0.24
CA ALA A 11 -5.64 5.74 0.15
C ALA A 11 -5.58 4.21 -0.01
N LEU A 12 -6.62 3.49 0.42
CA LEU A 12 -6.72 2.04 0.23
C LEU A 12 -6.73 1.65 -1.26
N ALA A 13 -7.47 2.39 -2.08
CA ALA A 13 -7.50 2.16 -3.52
C ALA A 13 -6.12 2.38 -4.16
N LEU A 14 -5.42 3.44 -3.77
CA LEU A 14 -4.05 3.70 -4.23
C LEU A 14 -3.07 2.60 -3.80
N GLY A 15 -3.15 2.16 -2.54
CA GLY A 15 -2.29 1.09 -2.04
C GLY A 15 -2.51 -0.22 -2.81
N ALA A 16 -3.77 -0.63 -2.99
CA ALA A 16 -4.12 -1.81 -3.78
C ALA A 16 -3.64 -1.70 -5.24
N LEU A 17 -3.79 -0.52 -5.85
CA LEU A 17 -3.31 -0.27 -7.21
C LEU A 17 -1.78 -0.39 -7.30
N ILE A 18 -1.04 0.27 -6.41
CA ILE A 18 0.43 0.22 -6.37
C ILE A 18 0.90 -1.22 -6.21
N SER A 19 0.35 -1.95 -5.24
CA SER A 19 0.75 -3.34 -5.03
C SER A 19 0.40 -4.25 -6.20
N SER A 20 -0.70 -4.00 -6.90
CA SER A 20 -1.07 -4.79 -8.08
C SER A 20 -0.16 -4.48 -9.26
N VAL A 21 0.25 -3.23 -9.43
CA VAL A 21 1.21 -2.82 -10.47
C VAL A 21 2.56 -3.47 -10.20
N LEU A 22 3.08 -3.39 -8.96
CA LEU A 22 4.36 -4.02 -8.60
C LEU A 22 4.35 -5.53 -8.86
N LEU A 23 3.28 -6.22 -8.46
CA LEU A 23 3.11 -7.64 -8.73
C LEU A 23 3.02 -7.96 -10.23
N ALA A 24 2.34 -7.13 -11.02
CA ALA A 24 2.17 -7.34 -12.45
C ALA A 24 3.45 -7.08 -13.27
N ILE A 25 4.33 -6.18 -12.81
CA ILE A 25 5.58 -5.84 -13.50
C ILE A 25 6.77 -6.70 -13.04
N GLU A 26 6.64 -7.44 -11.93
CA GLU A 26 7.72 -8.27 -11.40
C GLU A 26 8.30 -9.24 -12.46
N PRO A 27 7.50 -9.98 -13.25
CA PRO A 27 8.02 -10.87 -14.29
C PRO A 27 8.71 -10.13 -15.46
N LEU A 28 8.40 -8.84 -15.64
CA LEU A 28 8.93 -8.02 -16.73
C LEU A 28 10.23 -7.31 -16.36
N THR A 29 10.50 -7.17 -15.07
CA THR A 29 11.55 -6.29 -14.54
C THR A 29 12.64 -7.06 -13.80
N ASP A 30 12.54 -8.38 -13.74
CA ASP A 30 13.53 -9.29 -13.13
C ASP A 30 13.99 -8.77 -11.76
N PHE A 31 13.01 -8.46 -10.91
CA PHE A 31 13.21 -7.97 -9.54
C PHE A 31 13.78 -6.55 -9.39
N ALA A 32 13.81 -5.72 -10.43
CA ALA A 32 14.30 -4.32 -10.32
C ALA A 32 13.58 -3.50 -9.23
N PHE A 33 12.31 -3.81 -8.94
CA PHE A 33 11.51 -3.15 -7.91
C PHE A 33 11.32 -3.98 -6.65
N LEU A 34 12.12 -5.05 -6.45
CA LEU A 34 12.00 -5.93 -5.29
C LEU A 34 12.05 -5.14 -3.98
N SER A 35 12.91 -4.11 -3.90
CA SER A 35 13.06 -3.18 -2.77
C SER A 35 11.72 -2.58 -2.29
N LEU A 36 10.81 -2.29 -3.22
CA LEU A 36 9.48 -1.76 -2.95
C LEU A 36 8.53 -2.85 -2.44
N GLU A 37 8.72 -4.11 -2.79
CA GLU A 37 7.87 -5.21 -2.33
C GLU A 37 8.31 -5.83 -1.00
N TRP A 38 9.43 -5.40 -0.41
CA TRP A 38 9.99 -5.99 0.81
C TRP A 38 9.01 -6.16 1.97
N PRO A 39 8.12 -5.19 2.30
CA PRO A 39 7.17 -5.38 3.38
C PRO A 39 6.29 -6.62 3.15
N GLY A 40 5.76 -6.76 1.94
CA GLY A 40 4.94 -7.89 1.52
C GLY A 40 5.72 -9.20 1.48
N ILE A 41 6.89 -9.20 0.84
CA ILE A 41 7.74 -10.40 0.73
C ILE A 41 8.15 -10.88 2.13
N SER A 42 8.53 -9.97 3.01
CA SER A 42 8.92 -10.30 4.40
C SER A 42 7.76 -10.95 5.15
N ALA A 43 6.54 -10.42 5.01
CA ALA A 43 5.36 -11.02 5.62
C ALA A 43 5.04 -12.40 5.01
N ALA A 44 5.14 -12.54 3.69
CA ALA A 44 4.93 -13.82 3.02
C ALA A 44 5.90 -14.89 3.54
N TYR A 45 7.17 -14.56 3.74
CA TYR A 45 8.16 -15.47 4.33
C TYR A 45 7.84 -15.81 5.78
N LEU A 46 7.48 -14.81 6.61
CA LEU A 46 7.15 -15.03 8.02
C LEU A 46 5.95 -15.97 8.20
N PHE A 47 4.93 -15.82 7.35
CA PHE A 47 3.72 -16.63 7.41
C PHE A 47 3.72 -17.87 6.50
N TRP A 48 4.83 -18.14 5.79
CA TRP A 48 4.91 -19.20 4.79
C TRP A 48 4.55 -20.58 5.37
N GLY A 49 5.10 -20.92 6.53
CA GLY A 49 4.80 -22.18 7.22
C GLY A 49 3.34 -22.26 7.68
N ALA A 50 2.74 -21.14 8.08
CA ALA A 50 1.36 -21.07 8.54
C ALA A 50 0.36 -21.30 7.40
N VAL A 51 0.73 -20.98 6.16
CA VAL A 51 -0.08 -21.23 4.96
C VAL A 51 0.29 -22.54 4.25
N GLY A 52 1.00 -23.45 4.92
CA GLY A 52 1.35 -24.76 4.38
C GLY A 52 2.33 -24.71 3.21
N GLY A 53 3.13 -23.64 3.10
CA GLY A 53 4.10 -23.47 2.03
C GLY A 53 3.50 -23.17 0.64
N SER A 54 2.28 -22.63 0.60
CA SER A 54 1.61 -22.29 -0.66
C SER A 54 2.14 -20.99 -1.28
N SER A 55 2.68 -21.07 -2.49
CA SER A 55 3.10 -19.89 -3.28
C SER A 55 1.98 -18.92 -3.55
N PHE A 56 0.79 -19.42 -3.86
CA PHE A 56 -0.38 -18.55 -4.06
C PHE A 56 -0.72 -17.77 -2.79
N ALA A 57 -0.70 -18.43 -1.62
CA ALA A 57 -0.98 -17.77 -0.36
C ALA A 57 0.12 -16.74 0.01
N GLY A 58 1.39 -17.05 -0.24
CA GLY A 58 2.48 -16.10 -0.05
C GLY A 58 2.35 -14.88 -0.95
N ILE A 59 1.99 -15.04 -2.23
CA ILE A 59 1.71 -13.94 -3.15
C ILE A 59 0.55 -13.08 -2.64
N ALA A 60 -0.54 -13.71 -2.18
CA ALA A 60 -1.70 -12.98 -1.63
C ALA A 60 -1.34 -12.18 -0.37
N ILE A 61 -0.52 -12.76 0.53
CA ILE A 61 -0.03 -12.06 1.73
C ILE A 61 0.87 -10.90 1.33
N SER A 62 1.80 -11.13 0.39
CA SER A 62 2.71 -10.08 -0.09
C SER A 62 1.93 -8.90 -0.66
N TRP A 63 0.99 -9.19 -1.56
CA TRP A 63 0.11 -8.19 -2.16
C TRP A 63 -0.68 -7.42 -1.10
N LEU A 64 -1.30 -8.12 -0.13
CA LEU A 64 -2.10 -7.48 0.90
C LEU A 64 -1.27 -6.54 1.77
N VAL A 65 -0.11 -6.99 2.24
CA VAL A 65 0.75 -6.21 3.14
C VAL A 65 1.38 -5.02 2.42
N ASN A 66 1.79 -5.18 1.16
CA ASN A 66 2.25 -4.05 0.34
C ASN A 66 1.11 -3.05 0.13
N ALA A 67 -0.09 -3.51 -0.22
CA ALA A 67 -1.25 -2.64 -0.40
C ALA A 67 -1.55 -1.80 0.85
N LEU A 68 -1.51 -2.40 2.04
CA LEU A 68 -1.71 -1.70 3.30
C LEU A 68 -0.58 -0.71 3.62
N THR A 69 0.67 -1.09 3.36
CA THR A 69 1.84 -0.22 3.54
C THR A 69 1.72 1.04 2.69
N TYR A 70 1.43 0.88 1.40
CA TYR A 70 1.27 2.00 0.48
C TYR A 70 0.02 2.84 0.75
N ALA A 71 -1.07 2.20 1.16
CA ALA A 71 -2.27 2.90 1.59
C ALA A 71 -1.99 3.79 2.81
N LEU A 72 -1.22 3.31 3.79
CA LEU A 72 -0.87 4.09 4.97
C LEU A 72 -0.07 5.34 4.58
N GLY A 73 0.91 5.21 3.69
CA GLY A 73 1.69 6.33 3.16
C GLY A 73 0.81 7.35 2.42
N ALA A 74 -0.07 6.88 1.52
CA ALA A 74 -1.01 7.75 0.82
C ALA A 74 -1.96 8.47 1.78
N PHE A 75 -2.47 7.77 2.79
CA PHE A 75 -3.37 8.34 3.79
C PHE A 75 -2.70 9.44 4.62
N ALA A 76 -1.44 9.23 5.02
CA ALA A 76 -0.65 10.23 5.73
C ALA A 76 -0.49 11.51 4.90
N ILE A 77 -0.14 11.37 3.61
CA ILE A 77 0.01 12.51 2.69
C ILE A 77 -1.32 13.26 2.55
N LEU A 78 -2.42 12.56 2.29
CA LEU A 78 -3.75 13.17 2.14
C LEU A 78 -4.20 13.90 3.42
N SER A 79 -3.86 13.34 4.58
CA SER A 79 -4.18 13.94 5.88
C SER A 79 -3.38 15.22 6.13
N VAL A 80 -2.07 15.21 5.85
CA VAL A 80 -1.22 16.40 5.96
C VAL A 80 -1.68 17.50 5.01
N LEU A 81 -1.95 17.17 3.75
CA LEU A 81 -2.48 18.14 2.77
C LEU A 81 -3.82 18.74 3.20
N SER A 82 -4.69 17.92 3.80
CA SER A 82 -5.98 18.39 4.33
C SER A 82 -5.78 19.35 5.51
N ALA A 83 -4.85 19.05 6.42
CA ALA A 83 -4.51 19.92 7.55
C ALA A 83 -3.88 21.25 7.12
N LEU A 84 -2.94 21.22 6.16
CA LEU A 84 -2.33 22.43 5.61
C LEU A 84 -3.35 23.35 4.93
N ARG A 85 -4.30 22.77 4.18
CA ARG A 85 -5.39 23.55 3.57
C ARG A 85 -6.32 24.19 4.60
N LEU A 86 -6.53 23.55 5.75
CA LEU A 86 -7.28 24.16 6.86
C LEU A 86 -6.53 25.35 7.46
N LEU A 87 -5.23 25.22 7.68
CA LEU A 87 -4.38 26.29 8.22
C LEU A 87 -4.28 27.49 7.27
N ALA A 88 -4.30 27.26 5.96
CA ALA A 88 -4.21 28.30 4.95
C ALA A 88 -5.52 29.06 4.69
N ARG A 89 -6.66 28.65 5.30
CA ARG A 89 -7.92 29.38 5.13
C ARG A 89 -7.87 30.69 5.94
N PRO A 90 -8.06 31.87 5.31
CA PRO A 90 -8.15 33.12 6.04
C PRO A 90 -9.32 33.05 7.01
N LYS A 91 -9.09 33.47 8.26
CA LYS A 91 -10.14 33.67 9.26
C LYS A 91 -10.97 34.88 8.82
N THR A 92 -12.06 34.64 8.10
CA THR A 92 -13.14 35.62 7.91
C THR A 92 -13.95 35.74 9.18
#